data_AF-A0A139IW44-F1
#
_entry.id   AF-A0A139IW44-F1
#
_cell.length_a   1.000
_cell.length_b   1.000
_cell.length_c   1.000
_cell.angle_alpha   90.00
_cell.angle_beta   90.00
_cell.angle_gamma   90.00
#
_symmetry.space_group_name_H-M   'P 1'
#
loop_
_entity.id
_entity.type
_entity.pdbx_description
1 polymer ?
#
loop_
_entity_poly.entity_id
_entity_poly.type
_entity_poly.pdbx_seq_one_letter_code
_entity_poly.pdbx_strand_id
1 'polypeptide(L)'
;MSIDFVGGQGDVSFDATSTLHSGLEYYLCVDSPASGIRGSPRLTSSRAPHHFACGPNAVCADELLVHSYGIALSDAMPDSDARFELSIGNEMLSWLGTACHDKVWGTAYISTETLQSLLLGTREAGISIQNGDFWGASCECEAVRVKAWAEEGSGSPSPPVPDTPMPERIAMTFDLREENGKLLVNITTRALILEQPAVHFGTGKLKGSLPINDGVETLEGHVV
;
A
#
# COMPACT_ATOMS: atom_id res chain seq x y z
N MET A 1 12.63 4.29 -18.80
CA MET A 1 11.24 3.79 -18.93
C MET A 1 10.36 5.01 -19.15
N SER A 2 9.58 5.05 -20.23
CA SER A 2 8.56 6.08 -20.47
C SER A 2 7.26 5.58 -19.87
N ILE A 3 6.61 6.38 -19.02
CA ILE A 3 5.30 6.05 -18.46
C ILE A 3 4.28 6.91 -19.20
N ASP A 4 3.50 6.29 -20.09
CA ASP A 4 2.36 6.95 -20.73
C ASP A 4 1.19 7.01 -19.75
N PHE A 5 0.76 8.22 -19.40
CA PHE A 5 -0.51 8.40 -18.70
C PHE A 5 -1.65 8.22 -19.72
N VAL A 6 -2.75 7.62 -19.26
CA VAL A 6 -3.99 7.55 -20.02
C VAL A 6 -4.47 9.00 -20.29
N GLY A 7 -4.17 9.51 -21.49
CA GLY A 7 -4.79 10.73 -22.03
C GLY A 7 -3.93 11.98 -22.23
N GLY A 8 -2.59 11.95 -22.13
CA GLY A 8 -1.81 13.17 -22.41
C GLY A 8 -0.32 12.99 -22.68
N GLN A 9 0.22 13.81 -23.59
CA GLN A 9 1.67 14.01 -23.77
C GLN A 9 2.24 14.72 -22.54
N GLY A 10 3.06 14.02 -21.76
CA GLY A 10 3.85 14.59 -20.68
C GLY A 10 5.11 13.75 -20.48
N ASP A 11 6.21 14.40 -20.14
CA ASP A 11 7.47 13.72 -19.86
C ASP A 11 7.52 13.41 -18.36
N VAL A 12 7.35 12.13 -18.02
CA VAL A 12 7.65 11.64 -16.69
C VAL A 12 8.91 10.80 -16.77
N SER A 13 9.95 11.29 -16.08
CA SER A 13 11.19 10.54 -15.92
C SER A 13 11.27 9.99 -14.52
N PHE A 14 11.73 8.75 -14.45
CA PHE A 14 11.95 8.03 -13.22
C PHE A 14 13.43 7.69 -13.11
N ASP A 15 14.03 8.02 -11.98
CA ASP A 15 15.40 7.63 -11.64
C ASP A 15 15.40 7.02 -10.24
N ALA A 16 16.22 5.99 -10.05
CA ALA A 16 16.38 5.32 -8.77
C ALA A 16 17.83 4.88 -8.64
N THR A 17 18.39 5.05 -7.44
CA THR A 17 19.68 4.43 -7.13
C THR A 17 19.52 2.91 -7.10
N SER A 18 20.61 2.16 -7.27
CA SER A 18 20.56 0.69 -7.23
C SER A 18 20.05 0.17 -5.87
N THR A 19 19.16 -0.82 -5.89
CA THR A 19 18.65 -1.53 -4.71
C THR A 19 19.71 -2.31 -3.95
N LEU A 20 20.93 -2.42 -4.50
CA LEU A 20 22.09 -3.03 -3.84
C LEU A 20 22.86 -2.05 -2.95
N HIS A 21 22.49 -0.76 -2.95
CA HIS A 21 23.08 0.25 -2.08
C HIS A 21 22.19 0.51 -0.87
N SER A 22 22.82 0.66 0.30
CA SER A 22 22.13 0.97 1.56
C SER A 22 21.49 2.37 1.60
N GLY A 23 21.75 3.21 0.61
CA GLY A 23 21.16 4.54 0.43
C GLY A 23 20.24 4.55 -0.78
N LEU A 24 19.23 3.66 -0.77
CA LEU A 24 18.26 3.58 -1.84
C LEU A 24 17.40 4.86 -1.85
N GLU A 25 17.38 5.55 -2.98
CA GLU A 25 16.63 6.76 -3.22
C GLU A 25 15.86 6.64 -4.53
N TYR A 26 14.63 7.14 -4.53
CA TYR A 26 13.76 7.17 -5.70
C TYR A 26 13.39 8.61 -6.01
N TYR A 27 13.53 8.96 -7.28
CA TYR A 27 13.29 10.28 -7.83
C TYR A 27 12.29 10.17 -8.97
N LEU A 28 11.15 10.82 -8.80
CA LEU A 28 10.21 11.03 -9.88
C LEU A 28 10.36 12.49 -10.32
N CYS A 29 10.51 12.73 -11.61
CA CYS A 29 10.34 14.06 -12.18
C CYS A 29 9.11 14.01 -13.09
N VAL A 30 8.15 14.88 -12.78
CA VAL A 30 6.93 15.05 -13.57
C VAL A 30 7.03 16.38 -14.27
N ASP A 31 7.01 16.40 -15.59
CA ASP A 31 6.76 17.59 -16.40
C ASP A 31 5.68 17.26 -17.43
N SER A 32 4.43 17.52 -17.04
CA SER A 32 3.27 17.40 -17.91
C SER A 32 2.62 18.78 -18.10
N PRO A 33 3.13 19.61 -19.03
CA PRO A 33 2.57 20.93 -19.29
C PRO A 33 1.10 20.87 -19.74
N ALA A 34 0.71 19.84 -20.48
CA ALA A 34 -0.66 19.65 -20.96
C ALA A 34 -1.67 19.46 -19.82
N SER A 35 -1.26 18.79 -18.74
CA SER A 35 -2.07 18.62 -17.53
C SER A 35 -1.82 19.72 -16.48
N GLY A 36 -0.88 20.64 -16.75
CA GLY A 36 -0.43 21.66 -15.79
C GLY A 36 0.29 21.09 -14.57
N ILE A 37 0.79 19.85 -14.63
CA ILE A 37 1.44 19.18 -13.49
C ILE A 37 2.95 19.23 -13.67
N ARG A 38 3.67 19.75 -12.67
CA ARG A 38 5.12 19.71 -12.62
C ARG A 38 5.62 19.43 -11.22
N GLY A 39 6.78 18.81 -11.09
CA GLY A 39 7.45 18.70 -9.79
C GLY A 39 8.36 17.51 -9.67
N SER A 40 8.80 17.22 -8.45
CA SER A 40 9.79 16.20 -8.22
C SER A 40 9.61 15.46 -6.90
N PRO A 41 8.66 14.51 -6.82
CA PRO A 41 8.55 13.61 -5.68
C PRO A 41 9.82 12.81 -5.44
N ARG A 42 10.17 12.62 -4.16
CA ARG A 42 11.36 11.88 -3.75
C ARG A 42 11.08 11.00 -2.55
N LEU A 43 11.63 9.80 -2.58
CA LEU A 43 11.69 8.87 -1.46
C LEU A 43 13.15 8.61 -1.11
N THR A 44 13.45 8.63 0.18
CA THR A 44 14.79 8.46 0.73
C THR A 44 14.70 7.65 2.02
N SER A 45 15.82 7.08 2.47
CA SER A 45 15.94 6.52 3.82
C SER A 45 14.82 5.53 4.20
N SER A 46 14.74 4.40 3.50
CA SER A 46 13.80 3.32 3.88
C SER A 46 14.11 2.83 5.30
N ARG A 47 13.11 2.88 6.19
CA ARG A 47 13.26 2.49 7.61
C ARG A 47 12.97 1.02 7.86
N ALA A 48 12.38 0.34 6.89
CA ALA A 48 11.99 -1.06 6.95
C ALA A 48 12.73 -1.88 5.87
N PRO A 49 12.94 -3.19 6.07
CA PRO A 49 13.58 -4.04 5.07
C PRO A 49 12.72 -4.20 3.81
N HIS A 50 13.35 -4.10 2.64
CA HIS A 50 12.72 -4.41 1.35
C HIS A 50 12.20 -5.86 1.32
N HIS A 51 11.03 -6.07 0.74
CA HIS A 51 10.37 -7.36 0.77
C HIS A 51 9.48 -7.64 -0.45
N PHE A 52 9.28 -8.92 -0.73
CA PHE A 52 8.25 -9.42 -1.63
C PHE A 52 6.96 -9.66 -0.87
N ALA A 53 5.85 -9.89 -1.58
CA ALA A 53 4.55 -10.15 -0.97
C ALA A 53 4.56 -11.18 0.18
N CYS A 54 5.41 -12.21 0.07
CA CYS A 54 5.40 -13.37 0.96
C CYS A 54 6.59 -13.44 1.92
N GLY A 55 7.48 -12.46 1.93
CA GLY A 55 8.66 -12.51 2.79
C GLY A 55 9.81 -11.60 2.37
N PRO A 56 10.97 -11.74 3.03
CA PRO A 56 12.11 -10.85 2.82
C PRO A 56 12.64 -10.93 1.39
N ASN A 57 13.24 -9.84 0.91
CA ASN A 57 13.95 -9.82 -0.35
C ASN A 57 15.22 -10.70 -0.26
N ALA A 58 15.09 -11.97 -0.63
CA ALA A 58 16.14 -12.97 -0.59
C ALA A 58 16.28 -13.69 -1.93
N VAL A 59 17.44 -14.31 -2.15
CA VAL A 59 17.67 -15.14 -3.33
C VAL A 59 16.67 -16.29 -3.35
N CYS A 60 16.02 -16.50 -4.50
CA CYS A 60 14.96 -17.49 -4.69
C CYS A 60 13.69 -17.24 -3.86
N ALA A 61 13.48 -16.02 -3.35
CA ALA A 61 12.21 -15.65 -2.74
C ALA A 61 11.08 -15.66 -3.77
N ASP A 62 9.87 -15.94 -3.29
CA ASP A 62 8.66 -15.89 -4.10
C ASP A 62 8.14 -14.46 -4.18
N GLU A 63 7.96 -13.98 -5.41
CA GLU A 63 7.50 -12.63 -5.71
C GLU A 63 5.98 -12.56 -5.88
N LEU A 64 5.31 -13.72 -6.00
CA LEU A 64 3.90 -13.82 -6.36
C LEU A 64 3.00 -13.46 -5.17
N LEU A 65 2.15 -12.46 -5.38
CA LEU A 65 1.05 -12.10 -4.49
C LEU A 65 -0.19 -12.96 -4.77
N VAL A 66 -0.47 -13.23 -6.05
CA VAL A 66 -1.61 -14.05 -6.48
C VAL A 66 -1.13 -15.11 -7.46
N HIS A 67 -0.75 -16.26 -6.92
CA HIS A 67 -0.13 -17.36 -7.68
C HIS A 67 -0.98 -17.83 -8.86
N SER A 68 -2.30 -17.92 -8.69
CA SER A 68 -3.21 -18.43 -9.73
C SER A 68 -3.25 -17.57 -10.99
N TYR A 69 -2.85 -16.30 -10.89
CA TYR A 69 -2.88 -15.34 -12.00
C TYR A 69 -1.49 -14.79 -12.35
N GLY A 70 -0.44 -15.28 -11.68
CA GLY A 70 0.93 -14.83 -11.90
C GLY A 70 1.09 -13.33 -11.61
N ILE A 71 0.40 -12.81 -10.60
CA ILE A 71 0.51 -11.41 -10.16
C ILE A 71 1.53 -11.37 -9.03
N ALA A 72 2.55 -10.53 -9.18
CA ALA A 72 3.65 -10.33 -8.26
C ALA A 72 3.63 -8.92 -7.65
N LEU A 73 4.15 -8.82 -6.43
CA LEU A 73 4.29 -7.56 -5.71
C LEU A 73 5.62 -7.55 -4.94
N SER A 74 6.30 -6.40 -4.98
CA SER A 74 7.43 -6.09 -4.11
C SER A 74 7.27 -4.67 -3.58
N ASP A 75 7.43 -4.50 -2.26
CA ASP A 75 7.69 -3.17 -1.70
C ASP A 75 9.20 -2.95 -1.70
N ALA A 76 9.63 -2.10 -2.62
CA ALA A 76 11.03 -1.81 -2.83
C ALA A 76 11.53 -0.64 -1.95
N MET A 77 10.64 0.10 -1.28
CA MET A 77 11.03 1.13 -0.29
C MET A 77 9.95 1.28 0.80
N PRO A 78 9.80 0.32 1.71
CA PRO A 78 8.85 0.44 2.80
C PRO A 78 9.29 1.54 3.78
N ASP A 79 8.31 2.20 4.40
CA ASP A 79 8.48 3.23 5.44
C ASP A 79 9.60 4.26 5.11
N SER A 80 9.61 4.78 3.88
CA SER A 80 10.59 5.74 3.42
C SER A 80 10.23 7.17 3.80
N ASP A 81 11.24 8.01 4.04
CA ASP A 81 11.06 9.45 4.15
C ASP A 81 10.75 10.03 2.77
N ALA A 82 9.67 10.79 2.72
CA ALA A 82 9.08 11.22 1.48
C ALA A 82 8.90 12.73 1.45
N ARG A 83 9.30 13.33 0.33
CA ARG A 83 9.10 14.74 0.02
C ARG A 83 8.41 14.86 -1.32
N PHE A 84 7.23 15.46 -1.31
CA PHE A 84 6.45 15.74 -2.50
C PHE A 84 6.35 17.23 -2.68
N GLU A 85 6.79 17.70 -3.85
CA GLU A 85 6.63 19.08 -4.29
C GLU A 85 6.10 19.01 -5.71
N LEU A 86 4.81 19.31 -5.86
CA LEU A 86 4.08 19.22 -7.11
C LEU A 86 3.28 20.51 -7.30
N SER A 87 3.49 21.18 -8.42
CA SER A 87 2.61 22.25 -8.89
C SER A 87 1.52 21.65 -9.77
N ILE A 88 0.26 22.01 -9.50
CA ILE A 88 -0.91 21.68 -10.33
C ILE A 88 -1.54 23.00 -10.76
N GLY A 89 -1.39 23.35 -12.04
CA GLY A 89 -1.73 24.69 -12.54
C GLY A 89 -0.90 25.76 -11.82
N ASN A 90 -1.56 26.61 -11.05
CA ASN A 90 -0.91 27.68 -10.27
C ASN A 90 -0.77 27.36 -8.77
N GLU A 91 -1.25 26.20 -8.33
CA GLU A 91 -1.20 25.78 -6.94
C GLU A 91 0.03 24.94 -6.68
N MET A 92 0.70 25.17 -5.55
CA MET A 92 1.82 24.35 -5.09
C MET A 92 1.33 23.44 -3.97
N LEU A 93 1.43 22.14 -4.19
CA LEU A 93 1.24 21.10 -3.19
C LEU A 93 2.62 20.68 -2.68
N SER A 94 2.83 20.87 -1.37
CA SER A 94 4.04 20.41 -0.69
C SER A 94 3.66 19.52 0.48
N TRP A 95 4.32 18.37 0.59
CA TRP A 95 4.13 17.43 1.68
C TRP A 95 5.45 16.76 2.07
N LEU A 96 5.63 16.59 3.38
CA LEU A 96 6.72 15.86 3.99
C LEU A 96 6.11 14.79 4.90
N GLY A 97 6.53 13.54 4.75
CA GLY A 97 6.03 12.45 5.57
C GLY A 97 6.61 11.10 5.19
N THR A 98 5.81 10.06 5.33
CA THR A 98 6.20 8.67 5.10
C THR A 98 5.44 8.09 3.90
N ALA A 99 6.15 7.44 2.98
CA ALA A 99 5.54 6.75 1.84
C ALA A 99 6.26 5.42 1.53
N CYS A 100 5.68 4.64 0.62
CA CYS A 100 6.26 3.40 0.10
C CYS A 100 6.42 3.46 -1.43
N HIS A 101 7.18 2.51 -1.98
CA HIS A 101 7.24 2.29 -3.42
C HIS A 101 7.02 0.80 -3.74
N ASP A 102 5.79 0.50 -4.14
CA ASP A 102 5.42 -0.82 -4.62
C ASP A 102 5.71 -0.98 -6.10
N LYS A 103 6.22 -2.16 -6.46
CA LYS A 103 6.30 -2.67 -7.81
C LYS A 103 5.30 -3.81 -7.94
N VAL A 104 4.42 -3.70 -8.92
CA VAL A 104 3.45 -4.75 -9.27
C VAL A 104 3.67 -5.14 -10.71
N TRP A 105 3.79 -6.43 -10.97
CA TRP A 105 3.91 -6.97 -12.33
C TRP A 105 3.16 -8.29 -12.42
N GLY A 106 2.82 -8.72 -13.62
CA GLY A 106 2.20 -10.02 -13.77
C GLY A 106 1.90 -10.40 -15.19
N THR A 107 1.46 -11.64 -15.35
CA THR A 107 1.03 -12.20 -16.64
C THR A 107 -0.45 -12.01 -16.93
N ALA A 108 -1.22 -11.57 -15.93
CA ALA A 108 -2.64 -11.27 -16.03
C ALA A 108 -2.93 -9.83 -15.54
N TYR A 109 -4.00 -9.24 -16.07
CA TYR A 109 -4.52 -7.96 -15.58
C TYR A 109 -5.30 -8.17 -14.28
N ILE A 110 -5.23 -7.18 -13.39
CA ILE A 110 -6.15 -7.09 -12.25
C ILE A 110 -7.49 -6.62 -12.79
N SER A 111 -8.46 -7.53 -12.87
CA SER A 111 -9.85 -7.27 -13.22
C SER A 111 -10.80 -7.99 -12.25
N THR A 112 -12.08 -7.63 -12.31
CA THR A 112 -13.15 -8.30 -11.56
C THR A 112 -13.30 -9.78 -11.92
N GLU A 113 -12.75 -10.22 -13.06
CA GLU A 113 -12.72 -11.62 -13.49
C GLU A 113 -11.58 -12.40 -12.80
N THR A 114 -10.46 -11.73 -12.52
CA THR A 114 -9.28 -12.33 -11.87
C THR A 114 -9.33 -12.20 -10.34
N LEU A 115 -9.84 -11.07 -9.83
CA LEU A 115 -9.81 -10.70 -8.43
C LEU A 115 -11.10 -9.96 -8.07
N GLN A 116 -11.81 -10.47 -7.06
CA GLN A 116 -13.06 -9.86 -6.60
C GLN A 116 -12.83 -8.51 -5.90
N SER A 117 -11.75 -8.39 -5.13
CA SER A 117 -11.35 -7.16 -4.44
C SER A 117 -9.86 -7.20 -4.13
N LEU A 118 -9.16 -6.08 -4.27
CA LEU A 118 -7.79 -5.89 -3.81
C LEU A 118 -7.76 -4.72 -2.82
N LEU A 119 -7.27 -4.98 -1.61
CA LEU A 119 -7.00 -3.93 -0.63
C LEU A 119 -5.50 -3.71 -0.57
N LEU A 120 -5.06 -2.51 -0.96
CA LEU A 120 -3.69 -2.05 -0.78
C LEU A 120 -3.69 -1.04 0.38
N GLY A 121 -2.84 -1.30 1.36
CA GLY A 121 -2.57 -0.36 2.44
C GLY A 121 -1.09 -0.01 2.43
N THR A 122 -0.77 1.27 2.55
CA THR A 122 0.61 1.79 2.70
C THR A 122 1.30 1.33 4.00
N ARG A 123 0.58 0.57 4.84
CA ARG A 123 1.09 -0.21 5.98
C ARG A 123 0.70 -1.67 5.81
N GLU A 124 1.51 -2.34 4.98
CA GLU A 124 1.86 -3.76 4.97
C GLU A 124 0.76 -4.77 4.59
N ALA A 125 0.87 -5.33 3.38
CA ALA A 125 0.16 -6.52 2.95
C ALA A 125 0.92 -7.77 3.43
N GLY A 126 0.29 -8.61 4.27
CA GLY A 126 0.78 -9.94 4.63
C GLY A 126 2.10 -10.00 5.42
N ILE A 127 2.74 -8.86 5.68
CA ILE A 127 3.99 -8.70 6.41
C ILE A 127 3.73 -7.86 7.65
N SER A 128 4.44 -8.13 8.74
CA SER A 128 4.45 -7.31 9.94
C SER A 128 5.88 -6.92 10.26
N ILE A 129 6.12 -5.62 10.38
CA ILE A 129 7.39 -5.04 10.80
C ILE A 129 7.16 -4.19 12.04
N GLN A 130 7.97 -4.39 13.06
CA GLN A 130 7.94 -3.57 14.28
C GLN A 130 9.34 -3.07 14.57
N ASN A 131 9.47 -1.75 14.73
CA ASN A 131 10.75 -1.07 14.99
C ASN A 131 11.84 -1.35 13.94
N GLY A 132 11.45 -1.58 12.69
CA GLY A 132 12.38 -1.90 11.59
C GLY A 132 12.76 -3.38 11.50
N ASP A 133 12.30 -4.22 12.44
CA ASP A 133 12.54 -5.66 12.43
C ASP A 133 11.34 -6.42 11.88
N PHE A 134 11.60 -7.49 11.16
CA PHE A 134 10.58 -8.36 10.58
C PHE A 134 9.99 -9.28 11.66
N TRP A 135 8.67 -9.22 11.86
CA TRP A 135 7.93 -10.01 12.86
C TRP A 135 7.19 -11.19 12.26
N GLY A 136 6.78 -11.08 10.99
CA GLY A 136 6.18 -12.20 10.27
C GLY A 136 5.82 -11.83 8.84
N ALA A 137 5.78 -12.85 7.98
CA ALA A 137 5.06 -12.79 6.71
C ALA A 137 4.31 -14.09 6.49
N SER A 138 3.18 -13.99 5.80
CA SER A 138 2.48 -15.16 5.30
C SER A 138 1.65 -14.85 4.06
N CYS A 139 1.82 -15.71 3.06
CA CYS A 139 0.94 -15.84 1.89
C CYS A 139 0.04 -17.08 1.98
N GLU A 140 -0.04 -17.69 3.16
CA GLU A 140 -1.01 -18.76 3.39
C GLU A 140 -2.43 -18.19 3.30
N CYS A 141 -3.36 -19.01 2.80
CA CYS A 141 -4.77 -18.67 2.85
C CYS A 141 -5.17 -18.34 4.30
N GLU A 142 -5.91 -17.24 4.47
CA GLU A 142 -6.36 -16.74 5.78
C GLU A 142 -5.29 -16.15 6.71
N ALA A 143 -4.03 -16.02 6.25
CA ALA A 143 -2.97 -15.30 6.98
C ALA A 143 -3.36 -13.87 7.34
N VAL A 144 -4.05 -13.20 6.40
CA VAL A 144 -4.72 -11.93 6.63
C VAL A 144 -6.19 -12.12 6.37
N ARG A 145 -7.02 -11.78 7.36
CA ARG A 145 -8.48 -11.73 7.21
C ARG A 145 -8.91 -10.29 7.18
N VAL A 146 -9.52 -9.87 6.08
CA VAL A 146 -10.05 -8.52 5.92
C VAL A 146 -11.56 -8.59 5.93
N LYS A 147 -12.19 -7.74 6.73
CA LYS A 147 -13.63 -7.52 6.72
C LYS A 147 -13.93 -6.04 6.58
N ALA A 148 -14.56 -5.68 5.48
CA ALA A 148 -15.09 -4.35 5.25
C ALA A 148 -16.45 -4.24 5.94
N TRP A 149 -16.71 -3.11 6.58
CA TRP A 149 -18.00 -2.78 7.17
C TRP A 149 -18.43 -1.42 6.67
N ALA A 150 -19.73 -1.29 6.50
CA ALA A 150 -20.37 0.00 6.32
C ALA A 150 -21.56 0.07 7.29
N GLU A 151 -22.09 1.27 7.55
CA GLU A 151 -23.24 1.40 8.45
C GLU A 151 -24.40 0.52 7.99
N GLU A 152 -25.18 0.03 8.94
CA GLU A 152 -26.36 -0.78 8.64
C GLU A 152 -27.29 0.00 7.70
N GLY A 153 -27.55 -0.55 6.51
CA GLY A 153 -28.37 0.10 5.48
C GLY A 153 -27.61 0.92 4.43
N SER A 154 -26.28 1.08 4.54
CA SER A 154 -25.43 1.78 3.55
C SER A 154 -25.21 1.01 2.25
N GLY A 155 -25.43 -0.31 2.24
CA GLY A 155 -25.38 -1.14 1.03
C GLY A 155 -23.98 -1.55 0.54
N SER A 156 -22.92 -1.34 1.32
CA SER A 156 -21.57 -1.82 0.97
C SER A 156 -21.33 -3.24 1.50
N PRO A 157 -21.23 -4.27 0.63
CA PRO A 157 -20.99 -5.65 1.04
C PRO A 157 -19.53 -5.88 1.49
N SER A 158 -19.29 -7.05 2.09
CA SER A 158 -17.94 -7.55 2.38
C SER A 158 -17.75 -8.94 1.75
N PRO A 159 -16.82 -9.11 0.79
CA PRO A 159 -15.93 -8.09 0.24
C PRO A 159 -16.67 -6.99 -0.54
N PRO A 160 -16.10 -5.77 -0.67
CA PRO A 160 -16.66 -4.73 -1.52
C PRO A 160 -16.75 -5.20 -2.97
N VAL A 161 -17.75 -4.71 -3.70
CA VAL A 161 -17.93 -4.99 -5.14
C VAL A 161 -18.02 -3.67 -5.90
N PRO A 162 -17.79 -3.65 -7.23
CA PRO A 162 -17.94 -2.44 -8.02
C PRO A 162 -19.27 -1.74 -7.78
N ASP A 163 -19.24 -0.41 -7.85
CA ASP A 163 -20.41 0.47 -7.73
C ASP A 163 -21.13 0.39 -6.37
N THR A 164 -20.44 -0.07 -5.32
CA THR A 164 -20.93 0.02 -3.94
C THR A 164 -20.18 1.12 -3.19
N PRO A 165 -20.80 1.76 -2.18
CA PRO A 165 -20.13 2.83 -1.42
C PRO A 165 -18.84 2.34 -0.76
N MET A 166 -17.89 3.25 -0.54
CA MET A 166 -16.68 2.92 0.22
C MET A 166 -17.06 2.45 1.64
N PRO A 167 -16.44 1.36 2.15
CA PRO A 167 -16.68 0.93 3.52
C PRO A 167 -16.18 1.97 4.51
N GLU A 168 -16.97 2.20 5.56
CA GLU A 168 -16.63 3.14 6.63
C GLU A 168 -15.59 2.58 7.59
N ARG A 169 -15.51 1.26 7.70
CA ARG A 169 -14.50 0.59 8.53
C ARG A 169 -13.94 -0.63 7.83
N ILE A 170 -12.66 -0.87 8.03
CA ILE A 170 -11.98 -2.07 7.57
C ILE A 170 -11.31 -2.69 8.79
N ALA A 171 -11.72 -3.91 9.14
CA ALA A 171 -11.09 -4.71 10.17
C ALA A 171 -10.15 -5.72 9.51
N MET A 172 -8.91 -5.78 9.96
CA MET A 172 -7.90 -6.72 9.51
C MET A 172 -7.39 -7.54 10.69
N THR A 173 -7.22 -8.84 10.49
CA THR A 173 -6.56 -9.72 11.45
C THR A 173 -5.38 -10.36 10.75
N PHE A 174 -4.19 -10.19 11.31
CA PHE A 174 -2.97 -10.83 10.86
C PHE A 174 -2.63 -11.96 11.83
N ASP A 175 -2.47 -13.16 11.32
CA ASP A 175 -1.94 -14.28 12.09
C ASP A 175 -0.40 -14.19 12.08
N LEU A 176 0.17 -13.79 13.21
CA LEU A 176 1.62 -13.66 13.37
C LEU A 176 2.27 -14.99 13.81
N ARG A 177 1.53 -16.10 13.67
CA ARG A 177 1.88 -17.47 14.12
C ARG A 177 1.78 -17.62 15.64
N GLU A 178 1.87 -18.87 16.11
CA GLU A 178 1.63 -19.23 17.52
C GLU A 178 2.46 -18.41 18.52
N GLU A 179 3.69 -18.05 18.17
CA GLU A 179 4.63 -17.36 19.06
C GLU A 179 4.30 -15.88 19.26
N ASN A 180 3.70 -15.21 18.26
CA ASN A 180 3.45 -13.77 18.27
C ASN A 180 1.95 -13.42 18.29
N GLY A 181 1.07 -14.44 18.26
CA GLY A 181 -0.37 -14.27 18.37
C GLY A 181 -1.01 -13.62 17.14
N LYS A 182 -2.01 -12.77 17.37
CA LYS A 182 -2.78 -12.12 16.29
C LYS A 182 -2.78 -10.62 16.45
N LEU A 183 -2.40 -9.91 15.39
CA LEU A 183 -2.54 -8.46 15.32
C LEU A 183 -3.93 -8.13 14.75
N LEU A 184 -4.69 -7.37 15.54
CA LEU A 184 -6.01 -6.88 15.14
C LEU A 184 -5.89 -5.41 14.77
N VAL A 185 -6.31 -5.03 13.57
CA VAL A 185 -6.24 -3.66 13.06
C VAL A 185 -7.62 -3.20 12.64
N ASN A 186 -8.06 -2.05 13.15
CA ASN A 186 -9.29 -1.39 12.71
C ASN A 186 -8.94 -0.07 12.05
N ILE A 187 -9.34 0.08 10.80
CA ILE A 187 -9.29 1.33 10.06
C ILE A 187 -10.68 1.92 10.04
N THR A 188 -10.81 3.18 10.41
CA THR A 188 -12.03 3.97 10.23
C THR A 188 -11.79 4.99 9.12
N THR A 189 -12.51 4.84 8.01
CA THR A 189 -12.46 5.73 6.86
C THR A 189 -12.87 7.14 7.29
N ARG A 190 -12.09 8.14 6.89
CA ARG A 190 -12.29 9.55 7.25
C ARG A 190 -12.66 10.41 6.06
N ALA A 191 -12.01 10.20 4.92
CA ALA A 191 -12.22 11.00 3.74
C ALA A 191 -11.99 10.15 2.49
N LEU A 192 -12.90 10.26 1.53
CA LEU A 192 -12.75 9.74 0.19
C LEU A 192 -11.92 10.74 -0.62
N ILE A 193 -10.77 10.30 -1.14
CA ILE A 193 -9.88 11.10 -1.99
C ILE A 193 -10.34 10.98 -3.45
N LEU A 194 -10.63 9.77 -3.89
CA LEU A 194 -11.02 9.47 -5.26
C LEU A 194 -12.01 8.31 -5.29
N GLU A 195 -13.04 8.46 -6.11
CA GLU A 195 -14.02 7.43 -6.40
C GLU A 195 -14.08 7.21 -7.90
N GLN A 196 -13.83 5.98 -8.32
CA GLN A 196 -13.99 5.52 -9.69
C GLN A 196 -14.78 4.21 -9.68
N PRO A 197 -15.39 3.82 -10.81
CA PRO A 197 -15.99 2.49 -10.93
C PRO A 197 -14.99 1.42 -10.51
N ALA A 198 -15.34 0.63 -9.50
CA ALA A 198 -14.53 -0.43 -8.89
C ALA A 198 -13.29 0.00 -8.08
N VAL A 199 -12.98 1.29 -7.91
CA VAL A 199 -11.79 1.73 -7.16
C VAL A 199 -12.12 2.92 -6.25
N HIS A 200 -11.85 2.75 -4.95
CA HIS A 200 -11.95 3.81 -3.95
C HIS A 200 -10.59 4.07 -3.31
N PHE A 201 -10.20 5.34 -3.24
CA PHE A 201 -9.05 5.79 -2.47
C PHE A 201 -9.53 6.67 -1.32
N GLY A 202 -9.03 6.43 -0.12
CA GLY A 202 -9.41 7.26 1.02
C GLY A 202 -8.46 7.14 2.18
N THR A 203 -8.52 8.14 3.06
CA THR A 203 -7.72 8.18 4.29
C THR A 203 -8.53 7.64 5.46
N GLY A 204 -7.85 7.18 6.50
CA GLY A 204 -8.48 6.66 7.69
C GLY A 204 -7.64 6.81 8.96
N LYS A 205 -8.30 6.59 10.10
CA LYS A 205 -7.62 6.36 11.39
C LYS A 205 -7.43 4.87 11.60
N LEU A 206 -6.22 4.48 11.94
CA LEU A 206 -5.88 3.10 12.27
C LEU A 206 -5.78 2.95 13.78
N LYS A 207 -6.32 1.84 14.29
CA LYS A 207 -6.11 1.37 15.67
C LYS A 207 -5.78 -0.12 15.66
N GLY A 208 -4.56 -0.44 16.09
CA GLY A 208 -4.06 -1.81 16.25
C GLY A 208 -4.11 -2.28 17.70
N SER A 209 -4.25 -3.58 17.92
CA SER A 209 -4.01 -4.23 19.20
C SER A 209 -3.27 -5.54 19.02
N LEU A 210 -2.21 -5.73 19.79
CA LEU A 210 -1.38 -6.93 19.82
C LEU A 210 -1.37 -7.53 21.23
N PRO A 211 -1.79 -8.80 21.42
CA PRO A 211 -1.60 -9.51 22.68
C PRO A 211 -0.10 -9.74 22.91
N ILE A 212 0.40 -9.32 24.06
CA ILE A 212 1.77 -9.60 24.53
C ILE A 212 1.70 -10.36 25.86
N ASN A 213 2.79 -11.00 26.26
CA ASN A 213 2.82 -11.89 27.44
C ASN A 213 2.23 -11.27 28.73
N ASP A 214 2.34 -9.95 28.90
CA ASP A 214 1.85 -9.22 30.09
C ASP A 214 0.74 -8.20 29.80
N GLY A 215 0.03 -8.30 28.66
CA GLY A 215 -1.08 -7.39 28.37
C GLY A 215 -1.44 -7.24 26.89
N VAL A 216 -1.93 -6.06 26.53
CA VAL A 216 -2.27 -5.70 25.15
C VAL A 216 -1.54 -4.41 24.81
N GLU A 217 -0.69 -4.44 23.79
CA GLU A 217 -0.11 -3.24 23.20
C GLU A 217 -1.12 -2.65 22.21
N THR A 218 -1.40 -1.35 22.34
CA THR A 218 -2.29 -0.64 21.42
C THR A 218 -1.51 0.33 20.55
N LEU A 219 -1.74 0.27 19.25
CA LEU A 219 -1.12 1.14 18.25
C LEU A 219 -2.20 2.06 17.68
N GLU A 220 -1.89 3.33 17.46
CA GLU A 220 -2.77 4.26 16.76
C GLU A 220 -2.00 4.95 15.63
N GLY A 221 -2.70 5.23 14.54
CA GLY A 221 -2.08 5.83 13.37
C GLY A 221 -3.08 6.39 12.37
N HIS A 222 -2.54 6.84 11.24
CA HIS A 222 -3.29 7.31 10.10
C HIS A 222 -2.88 6.50 8.87
N VAL A 223 -3.85 6.16 8.04
CA VAL A 223 -3.64 5.55 6.72
C VAL A 223 -4.10 6.53 5.65
N VAL A 224 -3.35 6.57 4.55
CA VAL A 224 -3.62 7.35 3.34
C VAL A 224 -3.66 6.37 2.18
#